data_AF-A0AAP9J8A5-F1
#
_entry.id   AF-A0AAP9J8A5-F1
#
_cell.length_a   1.000
_cell.length_b   1.000
_cell.length_c   1.000
_cell.angle_alpha   90.00
_cell.angle_beta   90.00
_cell.angle_gamma   90.00
#
_symmetry.space_group_name_H-M   'P 1'
#
loop_
_entity.id
_entity.type
_entity.pdbx_description
1 polymer ?
#
loop_
_entity_poly.entity_id
_entity_poly.type
_entity_poly.pdbx_seq_one_letter_code
_entity_poly.pdbx_strand_id
1 'polypeptide(L)'
;MANLPEMTKHKGFPSGMPSTGVQFTIRRANPKGVTPIKMIPRRARNDTKEHRIDAAFLHSLWHHFGAEPFERGNLDAARLNLLFGREVIPAEKNFDPLSYQAMLVIDERVARQNFPESFENFFEI
;
A
#
# COMPACT_ATOMS: atom_id res chain seq x y z
N MET A 1 28.54 7.21 -8.05
CA MET A 1 27.21 6.57 -8.16
C MET A 1 26.37 7.12 -7.02
N ALA A 2 25.18 7.67 -7.25
CA ALA A 2 24.35 8.14 -6.16
C ALA A 2 23.99 6.94 -5.27
N ASN A 3 24.32 6.98 -3.98
CA ASN A 3 23.86 5.98 -3.02
C ASN A 3 22.34 6.11 -2.92
N LEU A 4 21.63 5.15 -3.51
CA LEU A 4 20.19 5.07 -3.38
C LEU A 4 19.85 4.70 -1.93
N PRO A 5 18.75 5.24 -1.37
CA PRO A 5 18.29 4.84 -0.04
C PRO A 5 17.95 3.34 -0.03
N GLU A 6 18.24 2.69 1.10
CA GLU A 6 17.89 1.29 1.32
C GLU A 6 16.37 1.10 1.23
N MET A 7 15.93 0.03 0.57
CA MET A 7 14.52 -0.23 0.32
C MET A 7 14.26 -1.73 0.23
N THR A 8 13.53 -2.25 1.21
CA THR A 8 13.13 -3.66 1.26
C THR A 8 12.29 -4.04 0.04
N LYS A 9 12.56 -5.23 -0.50
CA LYS A 9 11.84 -5.82 -1.63
C LYS A 9 10.94 -6.93 -1.13
N HIS A 10 9.63 -6.66 -1.11
CA HIS A 10 8.61 -7.64 -0.72
C HIS A 10 8.49 -8.73 -1.77
N LYS A 11 9.24 -9.83 -1.61
CA LYS A 11 9.25 -10.96 -2.55
C LYS A 11 7.91 -11.71 -2.46
N GLY A 12 7.30 -11.98 -3.60
CA GLY A 12 5.99 -12.63 -3.66
C GLY A 12 4.81 -11.66 -3.55
N PHE A 13 5.06 -10.37 -3.28
CA PHE A 13 4.01 -9.36 -3.35
C PHE A 13 3.62 -9.08 -4.82
N PRO A 14 2.32 -9.01 -5.16
CA PRO A 14 1.87 -8.69 -6.52
C PRO A 14 2.43 -7.36 -7.02
N SER A 15 2.97 -7.33 -8.24
CA SER A 15 3.61 -6.12 -8.78
C SER A 15 2.61 -5.02 -9.14
N GLY A 16 1.36 -5.37 -9.39
CA GLY A 16 0.29 -4.48 -9.82
C GLY A 16 -1.00 -5.25 -10.13
N MET A 17 -2.04 -4.52 -10.54
CA MET A 17 -3.31 -5.11 -10.97
C MET A 17 -3.25 -5.46 -12.47
N PRO A 18 -3.44 -6.75 -12.85
CA PRO A 18 -3.46 -7.18 -14.25
C PRO A 18 -4.41 -6.34 -15.11
N SER A 19 -4.06 -6.16 -16.39
CA SER A 19 -4.91 -5.50 -17.40
C SER A 19 -5.30 -4.03 -17.14
N THR A 20 -4.84 -3.41 -16.06
CA THR A 20 -5.10 -1.98 -15.74
C THR A 20 -3.89 -1.08 -15.94
N GLY A 21 -2.69 -1.66 -16.00
CA GLY A 21 -1.42 -0.93 -16.01
C GLY A 21 -1.02 -0.35 -14.65
N VAL A 22 -1.87 -0.47 -13.61
CA VAL A 22 -1.57 0.04 -12.28
C VAL A 22 -0.53 -0.83 -11.60
N GLN A 23 0.50 -0.18 -11.04
CA GLN A 23 1.56 -0.83 -10.26
C GLN A 23 1.30 -0.66 -8.77
N PHE A 24 1.61 -1.71 -8.01
CA PHE A 24 1.56 -1.72 -6.55
C PHE A 24 2.94 -1.61 -5.91
N THR A 25 4.00 -1.88 -6.69
CA THR A 25 5.38 -1.82 -6.21
C THR A 25 6.29 -1.06 -7.16
N ILE A 26 7.39 -0.52 -6.62
CA ILE A 26 8.43 0.15 -7.39
C ILE A 26 9.66 -0.75 -7.59
N ARG A 27 10.21 -0.72 -8.81
CA ARG A 27 11.36 -1.55 -9.19
C ARG A 27 12.69 -1.06 -8.60
N ARG A 28 12.83 0.23 -8.34
CA ARG A 28 14.04 0.83 -7.75
C ARG A 28 13.64 1.99 -6.82
N ALA A 29 14.51 2.28 -5.86
CA ALA A 29 14.39 3.49 -5.05
C ALA A 29 14.45 4.74 -5.95
N ASN A 30 13.74 5.79 -5.56
CA ASN A 30 13.69 7.02 -6.34
C ASN A 30 15.00 7.81 -6.16
N PRO A 31 15.77 8.08 -7.24
CA PRO A 31 17.02 8.83 -7.15
C PRO A 31 16.82 10.30 -6.75
N LYS A 32 15.58 10.82 -6.86
CA LYS A 32 15.23 12.19 -6.44
C LYS A 32 14.74 12.27 -4.99
N GLY A 33 14.84 11.18 -4.23
CA GLY A 33 14.32 11.08 -2.87
C GLY A 33 12.99 10.34 -2.79
N VAL A 34 12.71 9.81 -1.60
CA VAL A 34 11.53 8.97 -1.34
C VAL A 34 10.25 9.79 -1.51
N THR A 35 9.26 9.26 -2.23
CA THR A 35 7.96 9.92 -2.35
C THR A 35 7.26 9.93 -0.99
N PRO A 36 6.80 11.08 -0.46
CA PRO A 36 6.17 11.12 0.85
C PRO A 36 4.86 10.33 0.88
N ILE A 37 4.65 9.58 1.97
CA ILE A 37 3.33 9.07 2.32
C ILE A 37 2.49 10.23 2.88
N LYS A 38 1.29 10.40 2.33
CA LYS A 38 0.33 11.43 2.74
C LYS A 38 -1.08 10.87 2.70
N MET A 39 -1.91 11.34 3.63
CA MET A 39 -3.33 11.04 3.61
C MET A 39 -3.98 11.78 2.43
N ILE A 40 -4.60 11.02 1.51
CA ILE A 40 -5.39 11.59 0.41
C ILE A 40 -6.87 11.26 0.64
N PRO A 41 -7.78 12.25 0.55
CA PRO A 41 -9.21 11.99 0.67
C PRO A 41 -9.67 11.03 -0.43
N ARG A 42 -10.42 9.98 -0.06
CA ARG A 42 -11.06 9.10 -1.05
C ARG A 42 -12.16 9.88 -1.75
N ARG A 43 -11.99 10.06 -3.06
CA ARG A 43 -13.01 10.68 -3.93
C ARG A 43 -13.79 9.64 -4.75
N ALA A 44 -13.27 8.42 -4.84
CA ALA A 44 -13.92 7.33 -5.55
C ALA A 44 -15.19 6.90 -4.81
N ARG A 45 -16.26 6.67 -5.56
CA ARG A 45 -17.47 6.00 -5.05
C ARG A 45 -17.18 4.51 -4.96
N ASN A 46 -17.95 3.81 -4.14
CA ASN A 46 -17.98 2.36 -4.18
C ASN A 46 -18.37 1.93 -5.61
N ASP A 47 -17.82 0.82 -6.09
CA ASP A 47 -18.00 0.24 -7.44
C ASP A 47 -17.27 0.91 -8.62
N THR A 48 -16.46 1.94 -8.42
CA THR A 48 -15.63 2.46 -9.53
C THR A 48 -14.39 1.59 -9.78
N LYS A 49 -13.77 1.75 -10.95
CA LYS A 49 -12.51 1.05 -11.28
C LYS A 49 -11.41 1.40 -10.28
N GLU A 50 -11.33 2.66 -9.85
CA GLU A 50 -10.37 3.11 -8.85
C GLU A 50 -10.61 2.44 -7.50
N HIS A 51 -11.87 2.31 -7.09
CA HIS A 51 -12.23 1.59 -5.87
C HIS A 51 -11.77 0.13 -5.93
N ARG A 52 -11.99 -0.57 -7.05
CA ARG A 52 -11.50 -1.95 -7.24
C ARG A 52 -9.98 -2.06 -7.19
N ILE A 53 -9.26 -1.09 -7.76
CA ILE A 53 -7.80 -1.05 -7.70
C ILE A 53 -7.32 -0.91 -6.25
N ASP A 54 -7.94 -0.03 -5.48
CA ASP A 54 -7.58 0.21 -4.08
C ASP A 54 -7.91 -1.02 -3.22
N ALA A 55 -9.04 -1.68 -3.49
CA ALA A 55 -9.44 -2.94 -2.86
C ALA A 55 -8.48 -4.09 -3.21
N ALA A 56 -8.06 -4.23 -4.48
CA ALA A 56 -7.08 -5.22 -4.90
C ALA A 56 -5.71 -5.00 -4.26
N PHE A 57 -5.31 -3.73 -4.10
CA PHE A 57 -4.08 -3.38 -3.40
C PHE A 57 -4.15 -3.75 -1.92
N LEU A 58 -5.25 -3.41 -1.24
CA LEU A 58 -5.46 -3.78 0.16
C LEU A 58 -5.54 -5.31 0.35
N HIS A 59 -6.18 -6.02 -0.58
CA HIS A 59 -6.19 -7.49 -0.61
C HIS A 59 -4.76 -8.04 -0.65
N SER A 60 -3.93 -7.49 -1.54
CA SER A 60 -2.51 -7.87 -1.64
C SER A 60 -1.74 -7.58 -0.35
N LEU A 61 -2.02 -6.46 0.33
CA LEU A 61 -1.41 -6.15 1.63
C LEU A 61 -1.83 -7.16 2.70
N TRP A 62 -3.13 -7.43 2.82
CA TRP A 62 -3.67 -8.35 3.83
C TRP A 62 -3.13 -9.76 3.66
N HIS A 63 -3.16 -10.31 2.44
CA HIS A 63 -2.68 -11.67 2.20
C HIS A 63 -1.16 -11.82 2.30
N HIS A 64 -0.41 -10.72 2.24
CA HIS A 64 1.05 -10.74 2.37
C HIS A 64 1.55 -10.48 3.80
N PHE A 65 0.93 -9.54 4.51
CA PHE A 65 1.39 -9.08 5.84
C PHE A 65 0.40 -9.42 6.97
N GLY A 66 -0.88 -9.60 6.67
CA GLY A 66 -1.93 -9.79 7.67
C GLY A 66 -2.12 -8.57 8.56
N ALA A 67 -2.36 -8.82 9.85
CA ALA A 67 -2.52 -7.78 10.87
C ALA A 67 -1.18 -7.32 11.49
N GLU A 68 -0.06 -7.94 11.10
CA GLU A 68 1.25 -7.61 11.66
C GLU A 68 1.82 -6.32 11.05
N PRO A 69 2.62 -5.55 11.81
CA PRO A 69 3.37 -4.43 11.26
C PRO A 69 4.32 -4.86 10.14
N PHE A 70 4.42 -4.03 9.09
CA PHE A 70 5.29 -4.27 7.95
C PHE A 70 6.02 -3.00 7.51
N GLU A 71 7.19 -3.19 6.91
CA GLU A 71 7.97 -2.11 6.34
C GLU A 71 7.31 -1.63 5.03
N ARG A 72 7.23 -0.31 4.82
CA ARG A 72 6.80 0.27 3.54
C ARG A 72 7.57 -0.32 2.35
N GLY A 73 8.89 -0.42 2.44
CA GLY A 73 9.76 -1.03 1.42
C GLY A 73 9.46 -0.52 0.01
N ASN A 74 9.26 -1.44 -0.92
CA ASN A 74 9.00 -1.15 -2.32
C ASN A 74 7.53 -0.93 -2.67
N LEU A 75 6.62 -0.76 -1.70
CA LEU A 75 5.22 -0.45 -1.97
C LEU A 75 5.09 0.93 -2.60
N ASP A 76 4.22 1.04 -3.60
CA ASP A 76 3.98 2.29 -4.31
C ASP A 76 3.29 3.31 -3.40
N ALA A 77 3.90 4.49 -3.30
CA ALA A 77 3.39 5.54 -2.43
C ALA A 77 2.04 6.08 -2.91
N ALA A 78 1.78 6.12 -4.22
CA ALA A 78 0.51 6.64 -4.73
C ALA A 78 -0.66 5.73 -4.36
N ARG A 79 -0.44 4.41 -4.31
CA ARG A 79 -1.42 3.45 -3.78
C ARG A 79 -1.58 3.54 -2.27
N LEU A 80 -0.46 3.54 -1.53
CA LEU A 80 -0.49 3.68 -0.06
C LEU A 80 -1.23 4.94 0.38
N ASN A 81 -1.02 6.07 -0.29
CA ASN A 81 -1.66 7.35 0.06
C ASN A 81 -3.20 7.32 0.05
N LEU A 82 -3.81 6.42 -0.72
CA LEU A 82 -5.27 6.28 -0.80
C LEU A 82 -5.86 5.51 0.38
N LEU A 83 -5.06 4.64 1.00
CA LEU A 83 -5.43 3.85 2.18
C LEU A 83 -4.88 4.45 3.49
N PHE A 84 -3.85 5.27 3.38
CA PHE A 84 -3.13 5.80 4.53
C PHE A 84 -4.00 6.74 5.37
N GLY A 85 -3.91 6.58 6.70
CA GLY A 85 -4.69 7.32 7.70
C GLY A 85 -6.09 6.74 7.95
N ARG A 86 -6.43 5.61 7.32
CA ARG A 86 -7.72 4.91 7.50
C ARG A 86 -7.52 3.40 7.62
N GLU A 87 -7.28 2.74 6.49
CA GLU A 87 -7.08 1.28 6.45
C GLU A 87 -5.63 0.90 6.73
N VAL A 88 -4.69 1.78 6.36
CA VAL A 88 -3.28 1.63 6.69
C VAL A 88 -2.87 2.81 7.55
N ILE A 89 -2.24 2.54 8.69
CA ILE A 89 -1.80 3.55 9.64
C ILE A 89 -0.32 3.34 10.00
N PRO A 90 0.36 4.34 10.56
CA PRO A 90 1.68 4.14 11.13
C PRO A 90 1.65 3.09 12.24
N ALA A 91 2.60 2.16 12.21
CA ALA A 91 2.80 1.21 13.31
C ALA A 91 3.58 1.83 14.48
N GLU A 92 4.24 2.97 14.26
CA GLU A 92 5.12 3.63 15.22
C GLU A 92 4.73 5.09 15.46
N LYS A 93 5.03 5.61 16.65
CA LYS A 93 4.76 7.01 17.02
C LYS A 93 5.61 8.02 16.23
N ASN A 94 6.86 7.66 15.92
CA ASN A 94 7.81 8.52 15.21
C ASN A 94 7.85 8.20 13.71
N PHE A 95 6.69 8.23 13.07
CA PHE A 95 6.55 7.86 11.67
C PHE A 95 7.22 8.88 10.73
N ASP A 96 8.15 8.40 9.90
CA ASP A 96 8.76 9.19 8.83
C ASP A 96 8.08 8.91 7.47
N PRO A 97 7.28 9.83 6.91
CA PRO A 97 6.62 9.64 5.61
C PRO A 97 7.61 9.56 4.44
N LEU A 98 8.87 9.99 4.63
CA LEU A 98 9.93 9.99 3.62
C LEU A 98 10.93 8.82 3.81
N SER A 99 10.63 7.86 4.67
CA SER A 99 11.44 6.65 4.82
C SER A 99 10.85 5.48 4.02
N TYR A 100 11.73 4.69 3.39
CA TYR A 100 11.36 3.36 2.88
C TYR A 100 11.23 2.33 4.01
N GLN A 101 11.89 2.57 5.13
CA GLN A 101 11.85 1.72 6.32
C GLN A 101 10.69 2.07 7.26
N ALA A 102 9.81 2.99 6.85
CA ALA A 102 8.66 3.39 7.65
C ALA A 102 7.76 2.19 7.93
N MET A 103 7.47 1.96 9.21
CA MET A 103 6.61 0.86 9.64
C MET A 103 5.13 1.23 9.56
N LEU A 104 4.36 0.37 8.91
CA LEU A 104 2.93 0.50 8.66
C LEU A 104 2.20 -0.71 9.23
N VAL A 105 0.91 -0.55 9.53
CA VAL A 105 0.04 -1.65 9.95
C VAL A 105 -1.35 -1.44 9.36
N ILE A 106 -2.06 -2.53 9.08
CA ILE A 106 -3.45 -2.49 8.62
C ILE A 106 -4.36 -2.33 9.85
N ASP A 107 -5.20 -1.29 9.89
CA ASP A 107 -6.33 -1.24 10.81
C ASP A 107 -7.42 -2.17 10.27
N GLU A 108 -7.35 -3.43 10.69
CA GLU A 108 -8.23 -4.50 10.20
C GLU A 108 -9.72 -4.13 10.31
N ARG A 109 -10.10 -3.48 11.42
CA ARG A 109 -11.50 -3.13 11.66
C ARG A 109 -12.00 -2.14 10.61
N VAL A 110 -11.23 -1.08 10.33
CA VAL A 110 -11.59 -0.07 9.33
C VAL A 110 -11.48 -0.64 7.92
N ALA A 111 -10.44 -1.43 7.67
CA ALA A 111 -10.21 -2.08 6.38
C ALA A 111 -11.35 -3.03 6.00
N ARG A 112 -11.81 -3.89 6.91
CA ARG A 112 -12.95 -4.80 6.67
C ARG A 112 -14.27 -4.06 6.45
N GLN A 113 -14.45 -2.93 7.14
CA GLN A 113 -15.66 -2.12 6.96
C GLN A 113 -15.70 -1.44 5.58
N ASN A 114 -14.55 -0.97 5.10
CA ASN A 114 -14.48 -0.18 3.87
C ASN A 114 -14.27 -1.01 2.60
N PHE A 115 -13.63 -2.17 2.72
CA PHE A 115 -13.31 -3.08 1.62
C PHE A 115 -13.47 -4.55 2.06
N PRO A 116 -14.70 -5.01 2.38
CA PRO A 116 -14.92 -6.39 2.79
C PRO A 116 -14.39 -7.40 1.77
N GLU A 117 -14.48 -7.11 0.48
CA GLU A 117 -14.01 -7.95 -0.62
C GLU A 117 -12.49 -8.19 -0.60
N SER A 118 -11.70 -7.30 0.01
CA SER A 118 -10.25 -7.46 0.11
C SER A 118 -9.85 -8.61 1.03
N PHE A 119 -10.74 -9.07 1.90
CA PHE A 119 -10.47 -10.12 2.89
C PHE A 119 -10.91 -11.51 2.46
N GLU A 120 -11.57 -11.61 1.30
CA GLU A 120 -11.92 -12.88 0.70
C GLU A 120 -10.67 -13.65 0.28
N ASN A 121 -10.78 -14.98 0.14
CA ASN A 121 -9.66 -15.84 -0.29
C ASN A 121 -9.24 -15.56 -1.74
N PHE A 122 -10.15 -15.04 -2.54
CA PHE A 122 -9.93 -14.72 -3.94
C PHE A 122 -10.43 -13.31 -4.21
N PHE A 123 -9.67 -12.55 -4.99
CA PHE A 123 -10.09 -11.24 -5.48
C PHE A 123 -10.43 -11.36 -6.97
N GLU A 124 -11.69 -11.13 -7.32
CA GLU A 124 -12.12 -11.11 -8.71
C GLU A 124 -11.71 -9.78 -9.37
N ILE A 125 -10.89 -9.89 -10.42
CA ILE A 125 -10.32 -8.77 -11.18
C ILE A 125 -11.22 -8.45 -12.38
#